data_AF-A0A369JIP7-F1
#
_entry.id   AF-A0A369JIP7-F1
#
_cell.length_a   1.000
_cell.length_b   1.000
_cell.length_c   1.000
_cell.angle_alpha   90.00
_cell.angle_beta   90.00
_cell.angle_gamma   90.00
#
_symmetry.space_group_name_H-M   'P 1'
#
loop_
_entity.id
_entity.type
_entity.pdbx_description
1 polymer ?
#
loop_
_entity_poly.entity_id
_entity_poly.type
_entity_poly.pdbx_seq_one_letter_code
_entity_poly.pdbx_strand_id
1 'polypeptide(L)'
;MSSELNPQEHISAPFPPNWELCDNTTPFRYHAIQAGHPGLRLADQDQQNILTAVRLHNSGARGSLVICLFTPAHDPAAVPTPVIHLAIRELGDARKMPNTHCPVHVYVGGYSGWW
;
A
#
# COMPACT_ATOMS: atom_id res chain seq x y z
N MET A 1 0.23 34.68 -32.12
CA MET A 1 0.87 34.38 -30.83
C MET A 1 0.40 33.00 -30.42
N SER A 2 1.18 31.99 -30.76
CA SER A 2 0.90 30.60 -30.42
C SER A 2 1.26 30.40 -28.96
N SER A 3 0.27 30.31 -28.08
CA SER A 3 0.51 29.92 -26.70
C SER A 3 0.87 28.43 -26.71
N GLU A 4 2.15 28.16 -26.58
CA GLU A 4 2.69 26.82 -26.37
C GLU A 4 2.06 26.24 -25.10
N LEU A 5 1.30 25.16 -25.28
CA LEU A 5 0.84 24.30 -24.18
C LEU A 5 2.09 23.78 -23.46
N ASN A 6 2.36 24.31 -22.29
CA ASN A 6 3.43 23.86 -21.41
C ASN A 6 3.21 22.36 -21.05
N PRO A 7 4.07 21.42 -21.48
CA PRO A 7 3.84 19.98 -21.27
C PRO A 7 4.19 19.48 -19.85
N GLN A 8 4.38 20.37 -18.87
CA GLN A 8 5.03 20.03 -17.60
C GLN A 8 4.18 20.26 -16.33
N GLU A 9 2.89 19.92 -16.36
CA GLU A 9 2.12 19.71 -15.13
C GLU A 9 1.45 18.34 -15.12
N HIS A 10 2.25 17.28 -15.28
CA HIS A 10 1.85 15.96 -14.82
C HIS A 10 2.00 15.93 -13.28
N ILE A 11 1.15 16.72 -12.60
CA ILE A 11 1.00 16.68 -11.14
C ILE A 11 0.62 15.24 -10.81
N SER A 12 1.59 14.47 -10.34
CA SER A 12 1.37 13.08 -9.96
C SER A 12 0.32 13.07 -8.87
N ALA A 13 -0.87 12.53 -9.16
CA ALA A 13 -2.00 12.53 -8.23
C ALA A 13 -1.55 12.05 -6.84
N PRO A 14 -2.02 12.67 -5.75
CA PRO A 14 -1.66 12.23 -4.40
C PRO A 14 -2.09 10.78 -4.20
N PHE A 15 -1.44 10.09 -3.25
CA PHE A 15 -1.89 8.77 -2.85
C PHE A 15 -3.33 8.82 -2.32
N PRO A 16 -4.08 7.71 -2.40
CA PRO A 16 -5.36 7.62 -1.71
C PRO A 16 -5.19 7.90 -0.20
N PRO A 17 -6.24 8.35 0.49
CA PRO A 17 -6.23 8.48 1.95
C PRO A 17 -5.82 7.16 2.62
N ASN A 18 -5.05 7.25 3.71
CA ASN A 18 -4.52 6.13 4.49
C ASN A 18 -3.49 5.24 3.75
N TRP A 19 -2.97 5.71 2.62
CA TRP A 19 -1.83 5.09 1.95
C TRP A 19 -0.57 5.85 2.30
N GLU A 20 0.43 5.12 2.79
CA GLU A 20 1.71 5.68 3.19
C GLU A 20 2.82 5.04 2.38
N LEU A 21 3.67 5.87 1.75
CA LEU A 21 4.89 5.38 1.13
C LEU A 21 5.94 5.18 2.23
N CYS A 22 6.30 3.93 2.48
CA CYS A 22 7.27 3.55 3.48
C CYS A 22 8.67 3.41 2.85
N ASP A 23 9.69 3.78 3.62
CA ASP A 23 11.08 3.51 3.27
C ASP A 23 11.59 2.22 3.95
N ASN A 24 12.68 1.67 3.44
CA ASN A 24 13.29 0.45 3.99
C ASN A 24 14.13 0.71 5.25
N THR A 25 14.19 1.96 5.73
CA THR A 25 15.04 2.38 6.86
C THR A 25 14.26 2.54 8.16
N THR A 26 12.94 2.73 8.05
CA THR A 26 12.07 2.91 9.20
C THR A 26 11.82 1.56 9.87
N PRO A 27 12.11 1.44 11.18
CA PRO A 27 11.88 0.19 11.90
C PRO A 27 10.38 -0.02 12.07
N PHE A 28 9.82 -0.97 11.33
CA PHE A 28 8.43 -1.40 11.48
C PHE A 28 8.37 -2.81 12.05
N ARG A 29 7.37 -3.09 12.90
CA ARG A 29 7.11 -4.44 13.40
C ARG A 29 5.82 -4.94 12.77
N TYR A 30 5.97 -5.95 11.91
CA TYR A 30 4.86 -6.65 11.28
C TYR A 30 4.74 -8.05 11.83
N HIS A 31 3.50 -8.47 12.11
CA HIS A 31 3.20 -9.83 12.52
C HIS A 31 2.05 -10.38 11.68
N ALA A 32 2.00 -11.70 11.52
CA ALA A 32 0.88 -12.34 10.84
C ALA A 32 -0.44 -12.06 11.57
N ILE A 33 -1.47 -11.71 10.80
CA ILE A 33 -2.83 -11.62 11.32
C ILE A 33 -3.38 -13.04 11.52
N GLN A 34 -3.95 -13.33 12.68
CA GLN A 34 -4.49 -14.65 13.01
C GLN A 34 -5.92 -14.81 12.49
N ALA A 35 -6.30 -16.05 12.17
CA ALA A 35 -7.67 -16.39 11.83
C ALA A 35 -8.61 -16.03 13.01
N GLY A 36 -9.62 -15.21 12.75
CA GLY A 36 -10.56 -14.73 13.78
C GLY A 36 -10.28 -13.32 14.30
N HIS A 37 -9.21 -12.65 13.86
CA HIS A 37 -9.00 -11.24 14.19
C HIS A 37 -10.16 -10.38 13.65
N PRO A 38 -10.76 -9.47 14.45
CA PRO A 38 -11.97 -8.73 14.06
C PRO A 38 -11.79 -7.87 12.81
N GLY A 39 -10.57 -7.36 12.58
CA GLY A 39 -10.24 -6.57 11.38
C GLY A 39 -9.89 -7.38 10.13
N LEU A 40 -9.76 -8.71 10.22
CA LEU A 40 -9.31 -9.54 9.09
C LEU A 40 -10.27 -9.45 7.90
N ARG A 41 -11.59 -9.53 8.16
CA ARG A 41 -12.60 -9.50 7.08
C ARG A 41 -12.56 -8.20 6.27
N LEU A 42 -12.35 -7.06 6.93
CA LEU A 42 -12.23 -5.77 6.26
C LEU A 42 -10.93 -5.67 5.47
N ALA A 43 -9.82 -6.12 6.06
CA ALA A 43 -8.53 -6.15 5.40
C ALA A 43 -8.53 -7.09 4.17
N ASP A 44 -9.19 -8.23 4.25
CA ASP A 44 -9.39 -9.17 3.12
C ASP A 44 -10.15 -8.49 1.98
N GLN A 45 -11.24 -7.77 2.30
CA GLN A 45 -12.02 -7.06 1.30
C GLN A 45 -11.18 -5.95 0.61
N ASP A 46 -10.45 -5.16 1.39
CA ASP A 46 -9.57 -4.12 0.87
C ASP A 46 -8.45 -4.71 0.00
N GLN A 47 -7.84 -5.83 0.42
CA GLN A 47 -6.87 -6.58 -0.37
C GLN A 47 -7.45 -6.99 -1.74
N GLN A 48 -8.67 -7.56 -1.77
CA GLN A 48 -9.30 -7.96 -3.04
C GLN A 48 -9.60 -6.75 -3.94
N ASN A 49 -10.00 -5.61 -3.34
CA ASN A 49 -10.24 -4.37 -4.07
C ASN A 49 -8.95 -3.84 -4.72
N ILE A 50 -7.84 -3.82 -3.97
CA ILE A 50 -6.52 -3.42 -4.49
C ILE A 50 -6.09 -4.38 -5.60
N LEU A 51 -6.15 -5.70 -5.38
CA LEU A 51 -5.77 -6.69 -6.39
C LEU A 51 -6.58 -6.54 -7.68
N THR A 52 -7.88 -6.27 -7.56
CA THR A 52 -8.75 -6.03 -8.71
C THR A 52 -8.35 -4.76 -9.46
N ALA A 53 -8.11 -3.65 -8.75
CA ALA A 53 -7.67 -2.39 -9.35
C ALA A 53 -6.31 -2.53 -10.06
N VAL A 54 -5.34 -3.21 -9.43
CA VAL A 54 -4.04 -3.52 -10.05
C VAL A 54 -4.23 -4.28 -11.36
N ARG A 55 -5.04 -5.34 -11.37
CA ARG A 55 -5.30 -6.14 -12.58
C ARG A 55 -5.95 -5.33 -13.71
N LEU A 56 -6.85 -4.41 -13.36
CA LEU A 56 -7.54 -3.56 -14.33
C LEU A 56 -6.62 -2.48 -14.93
N HIS A 57 -5.72 -1.91 -14.13
CA HIS A 57 -4.84 -0.82 -14.56
C HIS A 57 -3.55 -1.30 -15.21
N ASN A 58 -2.98 -2.39 -14.70
CA ASN A 58 -1.71 -2.93 -15.17
C ASN A 58 -1.68 -4.45 -14.90
N SER A 59 -2.17 -5.22 -15.85
CA SER A 59 -2.15 -6.70 -15.78
C SER A 59 -0.74 -7.28 -15.69
N GLY A 60 0.29 -6.50 -16.04
CA GLY A 60 1.71 -6.86 -15.91
C GLY A 60 2.35 -6.41 -14.59
N ALA A 61 1.62 -5.74 -13.71
CA ALA A 61 2.13 -5.26 -12.44
C ALA A 61 2.68 -6.42 -11.61
N ARG A 62 3.91 -6.25 -11.13
CA ARG A 62 4.58 -7.20 -10.25
C ARG A 62 4.67 -6.62 -8.85
N GLY A 63 4.09 -7.32 -7.89
CA GLY A 63 4.12 -6.96 -6.49
C GLY A 63 3.74 -8.11 -5.57
N SER A 64 3.77 -7.84 -4.27
CA SER A 64 3.22 -8.70 -3.22
C SER A 64 2.31 -7.87 -2.35
N LEU A 65 1.21 -8.47 -1.92
CA LEU A 65 0.26 -7.84 -1.02
C LEU A 65 -0.03 -8.83 0.10
N VAL A 66 0.16 -8.39 1.35
CA VAL A 66 0.00 -9.21 2.55
C VAL A 66 -0.77 -8.42 3.60
N ILE A 67 -1.76 -9.04 4.24
CA ILE A 67 -2.42 -8.49 5.42
C ILE A 67 -1.60 -8.86 6.65
N CYS A 68 -1.30 -7.87 7.48
CA CYS A 68 -0.52 -8.06 8.69
C CYS A 68 -1.01 -7.15 9.81
N LEU A 69 -0.55 -7.44 11.03
CA LEU A 69 -0.68 -6.54 12.17
C LEU A 69 0.57 -5.68 12.26
N PHE A 70 0.36 -4.39 12.39
CA PHE A 70 1.41 -3.39 12.53
C PHE A 70 1.47 -2.85 13.95
N THR A 71 2.69 -2.76 14.48
CA THR A 71 2.98 -2.05 15.73
C THR A 71 4.10 -1.04 15.47
N PRO A 72 3.87 0.26 15.70
CA PRO A 72 4.93 1.26 15.60
C PRO A 72 6.11 0.92 16.52
N ALA A 73 7.35 0.92 16.01
CA ALA A 73 8.50 0.54 16.83
C ALA A 73 8.82 1.54 17.95
N HIS A 74 8.39 2.79 17.82
CA HIS A 74 8.57 3.84 18.83
C HIS A 74 7.56 3.75 19.98
N ASP A 75 6.49 2.97 19.83
CA ASP A 75 5.49 2.75 20.89
C ASP A 75 5.17 1.25 21.01
N PRO A 76 5.92 0.51 21.84
CA PRO A 76 5.66 -0.90 22.10
C PRO A 76 4.32 -1.18 22.79
N ALA A 77 3.69 -0.17 23.40
CA ALA A 77 2.39 -0.30 24.05
C ALA A 77 1.21 -0.07 23.09
N ALA A 78 1.48 0.38 21.86
CA ALA A 78 0.47 0.54 20.83
C ALA A 78 -0.22 -0.79 20.54
N VAL A 79 -1.56 -0.75 20.48
CA VAL A 79 -2.36 -1.91 20.09
C VAL A 79 -2.04 -2.26 18.63
N PRO A 80 -1.63 -3.50 18.31
CA PRO A 80 -1.37 -3.89 16.93
C PRO A 80 -2.60 -3.69 16.05
N THR A 81 -2.44 -2.99 14.92
CA THR A 81 -3.55 -2.66 14.00
C THR A 81 -3.40 -3.41 12.68
N PRO A 82 -4.51 -3.89 12.07
CA PRO A 82 -4.46 -4.44 10.72
C PRO A 82 -4.04 -3.41 9.70
N VAL A 83 -3.06 -3.77 8.87
CA VAL A 83 -2.63 -2.99 7.72
C VAL A 83 -2.43 -3.91 6.53
N ILE A 84 -2.43 -3.32 5.33
CA ILE A 84 -2.04 -4.00 4.10
C ILE A 84 -0.61 -3.58 3.77
N HIS A 85 0.31 -4.54 3.77
CA HIS A 85 1.65 -4.36 3.26
C HIS A 85 1.62 -4.61 1.75
N LEU A 86 1.87 -3.56 0.96
CA LEU A 86 1.96 -3.61 -0.49
C LEU A 86 3.40 -3.33 -0.96
N ALA A 87 4.07 -4.32 -1.54
CA ALA A 87 5.36 -4.12 -2.19
C ALA A 87 5.17 -4.12 -3.72
N ILE A 88 5.63 -3.07 -4.39
CA ILE A 88 5.48 -2.86 -5.83
C ILE A 88 6.79 -2.40 -6.46
N ARG A 89 6.92 -2.56 -7.78
CA ARG A 89 8.10 -2.08 -8.51
C ARG A 89 8.01 -0.61 -8.90
N GLU A 90 6.82 -0.11 -9.18
CA GLU A 90 6.61 1.23 -9.74
C GLU A 90 5.44 1.94 -9.03
N LEU A 91 5.64 3.21 -8.70
CA LEU A 91 4.69 4.02 -7.94
C LEU A 91 3.45 4.45 -8.73
N GLY A 92 3.53 4.43 -10.07
CA GLY A 92 2.48 4.94 -10.94
C GLY A 92 1.13 4.26 -10.72
N ASP A 93 1.17 2.97 -10.36
CA ASP A 93 -0.04 2.18 -10.14
C ASP A 93 -0.69 2.50 -8.79
N ALA A 94 0.09 2.70 -7.72
CA ALA A 94 -0.45 2.92 -6.37
C ALA A 94 -1.28 4.20 -6.24
N ARG A 95 -1.01 5.22 -7.05
CA ARG A 95 -1.74 6.49 -7.02
C ARG A 95 -3.16 6.41 -7.62
N LYS A 96 -3.47 5.36 -8.37
CA LYS A 96 -4.79 5.13 -8.98
C LYS A 96 -5.63 4.12 -8.19
N MET A 97 -5.15 3.71 -7.02
CA MET A 97 -5.78 2.65 -6.24
C MET A 97 -7.01 3.15 -5.49
N PRO A 98 -7.94 2.25 -5.15
CA PRO A 98 -9.14 2.62 -4.42
C PRO A 98 -8.83 3.06 -2.99
N ASN A 99 -9.76 3.81 -2.41
CA ASN A 99 -9.77 4.04 -0.97
C ASN A 99 -9.94 2.71 -0.23
N THR A 100 -9.29 2.59 0.92
CA THR A 100 -9.36 1.41 1.79
C THR A 100 -9.79 1.79 3.20
N HIS A 101 -10.34 0.82 3.92
CA HIS A 101 -10.67 0.95 5.33
C HIS A 101 -9.41 0.78 6.19
N CYS A 102 -8.57 -0.21 5.84
CA CYS A 102 -7.29 -0.43 6.47
C CYS A 102 -6.20 0.48 5.88
N PRO A 103 -5.23 0.93 6.71
CA PRO A 103 -4.03 1.58 6.21
C PRO A 103 -3.27 0.69 5.22
N VAL A 104 -2.65 1.30 4.21
CA VAL A 104 -1.83 0.61 3.22
C VAL A 104 -0.41 1.15 3.28
N HIS A 105 0.54 0.29 3.65
CA HIS A 105 1.96 0.63 3.67
C HIS A 105 2.57 0.18 2.35
N VAL A 106 3.00 1.14 1.54
CA VAL A 106 3.51 0.92 0.18
C VAL A 106 5.03 0.95 0.19
N TYR A 107 5.66 -0.09 -0.34
CA TYR A 107 7.10 -0.18 -0.49
C TYR A 107 7.46 -0.28 -1.97
N VAL A 108 8.43 0.51 -2.39
CA VAL A 108 8.89 0.55 -3.79
C VAL A 108 10.27 -0.05 -3.86
N GLY A 109 10.39 -1.20 -4.51
CA GLY A 109 11.66 -1.91 -4.60
C GLY A 109 11.48 -3.38 -4.96
N GLY A 110 12.55 -3.99 -5.46
CA GLY A 110 12.55 -5.42 -5.75
C GLY A 110 12.35 -6.23 -4.46
N TYR A 111 11.44 -7.20 -4.51
CA TYR A 111 11.17 -8.25 -3.52
C TYR A 111 12.31 -8.41 -2.49
N SER A 112 12.16 -7.81 -1.30
CA SER A 112 12.91 -8.24 -0.13
C SER A 112 12.11 -9.39 0.48
N GLY A 113 12.64 -10.61 0.37
CA GLY A 113 11.97 -11.84 0.78
C GLY A 113 11.79 -11.94 2.29
N TRP A 114 10.79 -11.21 2.81
CA TRP A 114 10.30 -11.38 4.16
C TRP A 114 9.14 -12.39 4.14
N TRP A 115 9.47 -13.63 4.51
CA TRP A 115 8.54 -14.72 4.86
C TRP A 115 9.03 -15.36 6.15
#